data_AF-A0A538PHU5-F1
#
_entry.id   AF-A0A538PHU5-F1
#
_cell.length_a   1.000
_cell.length_b   1.000
_cell.length_c   1.000
_cell.angle_alpha   90.00
_cell.angle_beta   90.00
_cell.angle_gamma   90.00
#
_symmetry.space_group_name_H-M   'P 1'
#
loop_
_entity.id
_entity.type
_entity.pdbx_description
1 polymer ?
#
loop_
_entity_poly.entity_id
_entity_poly.type
_entity_poly.pdbx_seq_one_letter_code
_entity_poly.pdbx_strand_id
1 'polypeptide(L)'
;MTVRHAVLSFGALLVLGLGVYLLVEVRAQPGPVETAATGAVRSAPAAARMDEPERAARPAAPVPVTPPAVHSVAAPPSPPPVSAPPAGTSAQDDSIPLAGPKLDAAMDEANRAYDRGDYDEAKTIASRLLTRLPSNVRMLRIMVSASCVDGDAATAQASYAKLPPADQAQMRIRCARFGVSFPGP
;
A
#
# COMPACT_ATOMS: atom_id res chain seq x y z
N MET A 1 -44.29 -4.11 -5.97
CA MET A 1 -42.84 -3.85 -6.03
C MET A 1 -42.59 -2.46 -5.46
N THR A 2 -41.85 -2.38 -4.36
CA THR A 2 -41.59 -1.13 -3.65
C THR A 2 -40.66 -0.23 -4.48
N VAL A 3 -40.88 1.08 -4.46
CA VAL A 3 -40.10 2.11 -5.19
C VAL A 3 -38.60 1.91 -5.04
N ARG A 4 -38.16 1.41 -3.87
CA ARG A 4 -36.78 1.04 -3.55
C ARG A 4 -36.21 -0.04 -4.48
N HIS A 5 -36.97 -1.06 -4.84
CA HIS A 5 -36.53 -2.09 -5.80
C HIS A 5 -36.44 -1.55 -7.23
N ALA A 6 -37.31 -0.60 -7.61
CA ALA A 6 -37.23 0.04 -8.91
C ALA A 6 -35.97 0.91 -9.05
N VAL A 7 -35.65 1.71 -8.01
CA VAL A 7 -34.42 2.54 -7.98
C VAL A 7 -33.15 1.68 -8.00
N LEU A 8 -33.11 0.60 -7.21
CA LEU A 8 -31.97 -0.31 -7.19
C LEU A 8 -31.76 -1.02 -8.53
N SER A 9 -32.85 -1.44 -9.19
CA SER A 9 -32.76 -2.10 -10.50
C SER A 9 -32.27 -1.14 -11.58
N PHE A 10 -32.77 0.10 -11.57
CA PHE A 10 -32.35 1.12 -12.53
C PHE A 10 -30.88 1.51 -12.34
N GLY A 11 -30.45 1.68 -11.09
CA GLY A 11 -29.05 1.95 -10.75
C GLY A 11 -28.12 0.81 -11.18
N ALA A 12 -28.52 -0.45 -10.94
CA ALA A 12 -27.74 -1.61 -11.37
C ALA A 12 -27.56 -1.66 -12.89
N LEU A 13 -28.62 -1.40 -13.67
CA LEU A 13 -28.54 -1.37 -15.13
C LEU A 13 -27.63 -0.24 -15.65
N LEU A 14 -27.64 0.92 -15.00
CA LEU A 14 -26.82 2.07 -15.39
C LEU A 14 -25.32 1.79 -15.16
N VAL A 15 -24.98 1.20 -14.02
CA VAL A 15 -23.60 0.78 -13.71
C VAL A 15 -23.12 -0.29 -14.68
N LEU A 16 -23.97 -1.28 -14.99
CA LEU A 16 -23.64 -2.34 -15.94
C LEU A 16 -23.43 -1.79 -17.36
N GLY A 17 -24.30 -0.87 -17.79
CA GLY A 17 -24.15 -0.18 -19.09
C GLY A 17 -22.86 0.63 -19.18
N LEU A 18 -22.51 1.38 -18.12
CA LEU A 18 -21.27 2.15 -18.06
C LEU A 18 -20.03 1.24 -18.10
N GLY A 19 -20.06 0.11 -17.38
CA GLY A 19 -18.98 -0.87 -17.39
C GLY A 19 -18.76 -1.51 -18.77
N VAL A 20 -19.84 -1.84 -19.48
CA VAL A 20 -19.76 -2.36 -20.86
C VAL A 20 -19.23 -1.29 -21.81
N TYR A 21 -19.67 -0.04 -21.68
CA TYR A 21 -19.18 1.08 -22.50
C TYR A 21 -17.67 1.25 -22.38
N LEU A 22 -17.14 1.32 -21.15
CA LEU A 22 -15.70 1.48 -20.91
C LEU A 22 -14.89 0.30 -21.47
N LEU A 23 -15.42 -0.92 -21.42
CA LEU A 23 -14.75 -2.10 -21.96
C LEU A 23 -14.71 -2.12 -23.50
N VAL A 24 -15.72 -1.53 -24.15
CA VAL A 24 -15.73 -1.30 -25.60
C VAL A 24 -14.72 -0.21 -25.98
N GLU A 25 -14.69 0.92 -25.27
CA GLU A 25 -13.75 2.02 -25.52
C GLU A 25 -12.28 1.56 -25.46
N VAL A 26 -11.94 0.75 -24.45
CA VAL A 26 -10.58 0.22 -24.25
C VAL A 26 -10.17 -0.74 -25.37
N ARG A 27 -11.11 -1.51 -25.93
CA ARG A 27 -10.84 -2.41 -27.07
C ARG A 27 -10.82 -1.69 -28.41
N ALA A 28 -11.41 -0.51 -28.50
CA ALA A 28 -11.43 0.32 -29.70
C ALA A 28 -10.14 1.14 -29.90
N GLN A 29 -9.15 1.03 -29.02
CA GLN A 29 -7.81 1.58 -29.21
C GLN A 29 -6.92 0.56 -29.96
N PRO A 30 -6.77 0.67 -31.30
CA PRO A 30 -5.72 -0.07 -32.00
C PRO A 30 -4.37 0.52 -31.56
N GLY A 31 -3.52 -0.32 -30.97
CA GLY A 31 -2.15 0.06 -30.66
C GLY A 31 -1.41 0.48 -31.93
N PRO A 32 -0.47 1.46 -31.85
CA PRO A 32 0.33 1.84 -33.00
C PRO A 32 1.17 0.64 -33.46
N VAL A 33 0.90 0.18 -34.68
CA VAL A 33 1.76 -0.76 -35.40
C VAL A 33 3.00 0.01 -35.83
N GLU A 34 4.03 0.00 -34.99
CA GLU A 34 5.35 0.44 -35.45
C GLU A 34 5.89 -0.64 -36.39
N THR A 35 6.00 -0.23 -37.64
CA THR A 35 6.21 -1.08 -38.79
C THR A 35 7.65 -1.58 -38.78
N ALA A 36 7.83 -2.90 -38.70
CA ALA A 36 9.09 -3.56 -39.01
C ALA A 36 9.46 -3.28 -40.47
N ALA A 37 10.30 -2.26 -40.71
CA ALA A 37 10.94 -2.05 -41.98
C ALA A 37 12.16 -2.97 -42.07
N THR A 38 11.97 -4.04 -42.86
CA THR A 38 13.00 -4.88 -43.46
C THR A 38 14.15 -4.06 -44.03
N GLY A 39 15.30 -4.12 -43.37
CA GLY A 39 16.61 -3.72 -43.90
C GLY A 39 17.54 -4.93 -43.93
N ALA A 40 17.32 -5.87 -44.84
CA ALA A 40 18.24 -6.95 -45.12
C ALA A 40 19.42 -6.41 -45.94
N VAL A 41 20.59 -6.21 -45.31
CA VAL A 41 21.87 -6.18 -46.02
C VAL A 41 22.68 -7.38 -45.56
N ARG A 42 22.81 -8.33 -46.48
CA ARG A 42 23.62 -9.54 -46.37
C ARG A 42 25.09 -9.18 -46.58
N SER A 43 25.98 -9.58 -45.66
CA SER A 43 27.29 -10.23 -45.89
C SER A 43 28.31 -9.90 -44.79
N ALA A 44 28.81 -10.92 -44.09
CA ALA A 44 30.09 -10.92 -43.37
C ALA A 44 31.20 -11.44 -44.33
N PRO A 45 32.52 -11.19 -44.12
CA PRO A 45 33.27 -11.77 -42.99
C PRO A 45 34.45 -10.93 -42.42
N ALA A 46 35.03 -11.50 -41.35
CA ALA A 46 36.21 -11.17 -40.54
C ALA A 46 37.38 -10.37 -41.17
N ALA A 47 37.99 -9.49 -40.36
CA ALA A 47 39.44 -9.49 -40.07
C ALA A 47 39.81 -8.40 -39.03
N ALA A 48 40.83 -8.73 -38.24
CA ALA A 48 41.45 -7.95 -37.18
C ALA A 48 41.83 -6.50 -37.58
N ARG A 49 41.84 -5.61 -36.58
CA ARG A 49 42.93 -4.65 -36.34
C ARG A 49 42.84 -4.10 -34.92
N MET A 50 43.98 -4.18 -34.24
CA MET A 50 44.28 -3.53 -32.97
C MET A 50 44.14 -2.01 -33.13
N ASP A 51 43.79 -1.32 -32.04
CA ASP A 51 44.55 -0.23 -31.44
C ASP A 51 43.67 0.51 -30.40
N GLU A 52 43.91 0.18 -29.13
CA GLU A 52 43.73 1.12 -28.03
C GLU A 52 44.98 2.01 -28.02
N PRO A 53 44.83 3.35 -28.01
CA PRO A 53 45.21 4.04 -26.79
C PRO A 53 44.38 5.30 -26.47
N GLU A 54 44.62 5.76 -25.25
CA GLU A 54 44.51 7.15 -24.80
C GLU A 54 43.18 7.62 -24.19
N ARG A 55 43.03 7.19 -22.94
CA ARG A 55 42.54 8.00 -21.82
C ARG A 55 42.92 9.49 -21.94
N ALA A 56 42.00 10.31 -22.43
CA ALA A 56 42.04 11.75 -22.23
C ALA A 56 41.25 12.12 -20.96
N ALA A 57 41.98 12.43 -19.90
CA ALA A 57 41.45 13.07 -18.71
C ALA A 57 41.11 14.55 -19.01
N ARG A 58 39.93 15.02 -18.55
CA ARG A 58 39.86 16.21 -17.68
C ARG A 58 38.50 16.39 -17.00
N PRO A 59 38.49 16.99 -15.79
CA PRO A 59 37.36 17.04 -14.87
C PRO A 59 36.52 18.32 -15.04
N ALA A 60 35.23 18.24 -14.70
CA ALA A 60 34.41 19.40 -14.36
C ALA A 60 33.59 19.09 -13.10
N ALA A 61 33.60 20.06 -12.19
CA ALA A 61 33.22 20.03 -10.79
C ALA A 61 31.73 19.73 -10.51
N PRO A 62 31.39 19.35 -9.26
CA PRO A 62 30.02 19.12 -8.82
C PRO A 62 29.18 20.39 -8.90
N VAL A 63 27.99 20.28 -9.48
CA VAL A 63 26.96 21.33 -9.43
C VAL A 63 26.40 21.37 -8.01
N PRO A 64 26.49 22.48 -7.27
CA PRO A 64 25.77 22.63 -6.01
C PRO A 64 24.30 22.91 -6.35
N VAL A 65 23.42 21.93 -6.15
CA VAL A 65 21.98 22.19 -6.13
C VAL A 65 21.65 22.59 -4.69
N THR A 66 21.51 23.89 -4.48
CA THR A 66 21.05 24.50 -3.24
C THR A 66 19.65 23.97 -2.90
N PRO A 67 19.40 23.38 -1.72
CA PRO A 67 18.03 23.13 -1.27
C PRO A 67 17.35 24.45 -0.90
N PRO A 68 16.07 24.68 -1.24
CA PRO A 68 15.34 25.81 -0.72
C PRO A 68 15.18 25.68 0.81
N ALA A 69 15.28 26.83 1.47
CA ALA A 69 15.27 27.01 2.90
C ALA A 69 14.07 26.37 3.60
N VAL A 70 14.39 25.75 4.73
CA VAL A 70 13.50 25.33 5.82
C VAL A 70 12.43 26.38 6.14
N HIS A 71 11.18 26.04 5.90
CA HIS A 71 10.08 26.62 6.66
C HIS A 71 9.89 25.74 7.90
N SER A 72 10.31 26.25 9.07
CA SER A 72 9.93 25.71 10.37
C SER A 72 8.41 25.75 10.47
N VAL A 73 7.76 24.60 10.29
CA VAL A 73 6.37 24.45 10.70
C VAL A 73 6.35 24.23 12.20
N ALA A 74 5.56 25.06 12.86
CA ALA A 74 5.36 25.12 14.30
C ALA A 74 5.07 23.75 14.94
N ALA A 75 5.43 23.64 16.22
CA ALA A 75 5.06 22.52 17.09
C ALA A 75 3.56 22.18 16.98
N PRO A 76 3.18 20.90 16.92
CA PRO A 76 1.78 20.53 16.89
C PRO A 76 1.08 20.92 18.20
N PRO A 77 -0.16 21.42 18.16
CA PRO A 77 -0.96 21.59 19.36
C PRO A 77 -1.26 20.24 20.01
N SER A 78 -1.29 20.23 21.35
CA SER A 78 -1.68 19.08 22.18
C SER A 78 -2.99 18.44 21.68
N PRO A 79 -3.10 17.10 21.70
CA PRO A 79 -4.31 16.43 21.25
C PRO A 79 -5.52 16.79 22.14
N PRO A 80 -6.73 16.96 21.57
CA PRO A 80 -7.95 17.04 22.36
C PRO A 80 -8.20 15.71 23.09
N PRO A 81 -8.95 15.71 24.21
CA PRO A 81 -9.36 14.48 24.87
C PRO A 81 -10.21 13.66 23.91
N VAL A 82 -9.75 12.44 23.63
CA VAL A 82 -10.44 11.46 22.78
C VAL A 82 -11.81 11.17 23.40
N SER A 83 -12.88 11.54 22.70
CA SER A 83 -14.21 11.02 22.98
C SER A 83 -14.22 9.55 22.59
N ALA A 84 -14.39 8.67 23.59
CA ALA A 84 -14.46 7.24 23.38
C ALA A 84 -15.59 6.89 22.39
N PRO A 85 -15.37 5.97 21.43
CA PRO A 85 -16.46 5.41 20.65
C PRO A 85 -17.43 4.63 21.56
N PRO A 86 -18.74 4.56 21.20
CA PRO A 86 -19.71 3.83 22.00
C PRO A 86 -19.29 2.38 22.13
N ALA A 87 -19.41 1.84 23.34
CA ALA A 87 -19.12 0.46 23.69
C ALA A 87 -19.90 -0.50 22.76
N GLY A 88 -19.23 -0.94 21.69
CA GLY A 88 -19.63 -2.11 20.93
C GLY A 88 -19.42 -3.32 21.81
N THR A 89 -20.51 -4.01 22.13
CA THR A 89 -20.52 -5.28 22.84
C THR A 89 -19.62 -6.31 22.13
N SER A 90 -18.40 -6.46 22.63
CA SER A 90 -17.58 -7.67 22.55
C SER A 90 -16.51 -7.62 23.64
N ALA A 91 -16.96 -7.47 24.89
CA ALA A 91 -16.21 -7.93 26.05
C ALA A 91 -16.23 -9.47 26.02
N GLN A 92 -15.44 -10.06 25.13
CA GLN A 92 -15.13 -11.47 25.14
C GLN A 92 -13.65 -11.64 25.45
N ASP A 93 -13.49 -11.90 26.76
CA ASP A 93 -12.51 -12.74 27.42
C ASP A 93 -11.05 -12.28 27.35
N ASP A 94 -10.65 -11.55 28.41
CA ASP A 94 -9.30 -11.09 28.70
C ASP A 94 -8.29 -12.22 28.98
N SER A 95 -8.69 -13.49 28.84
CA SER A 95 -7.87 -14.62 29.25
C SER A 95 -7.75 -15.71 28.20
N ILE A 96 -7.60 -15.40 26.90
CA ILE A 96 -7.11 -16.44 25.99
C ILE A 96 -5.68 -16.80 26.42
N PRO A 97 -5.38 -18.07 26.78
CA PRO A 97 -4.01 -18.51 26.97
C PRO A 97 -3.36 -18.54 25.59
N LEU A 98 -2.65 -17.46 25.26
CA LEU A 98 -2.04 -17.20 23.96
C LEU A 98 -0.65 -17.85 23.89
N ALA A 99 -0.60 -19.16 24.11
CA ALA A 99 0.58 -19.98 23.91
C ALA A 99 0.25 -21.17 23.00
N GLY A 100 1.21 -21.53 22.15
CA GLY A 100 1.07 -22.67 21.24
C GLY A 100 -0.11 -22.51 20.26
N PRO A 101 -0.84 -23.60 19.92
CA PRO A 101 -1.84 -23.61 18.84
C PRO A 101 -2.95 -22.56 18.97
N LYS A 102 -3.29 -22.13 20.19
CA LYS A 102 -4.32 -21.09 20.42
C LYS A 102 -3.85 -19.71 19.95
N LEU A 103 -2.55 -19.43 20.08
CA LEU A 103 -1.96 -18.20 19.58
C LEU A 103 -2.00 -18.17 18.05
N ASP A 104 -1.61 -19.27 17.42
CA ASP A 104 -1.63 -19.37 15.95
C ASP A 104 -3.06 -19.22 15.41
N ALA A 105 -4.03 -19.88 16.04
CA ALA A 105 -5.45 -19.75 15.68
C ALA A 105 -5.95 -18.30 15.80
N ALA A 106 -5.52 -17.55 16.82
CA ALA A 106 -5.88 -16.15 17.00
C ALA A 106 -5.22 -15.24 15.94
N MET A 107 -3.94 -15.49 15.61
CA MET A 107 -3.26 -14.78 14.51
C MET A 107 -3.94 -15.05 13.16
N ASP A 108 -4.35 -16.29 12.92
CA ASP A 108 -5.07 -16.66 11.71
C ASP A 108 -6.47 -16.04 11.67
N GLU A 109 -7.15 -15.89 12.80
CA GLU A 109 -8.43 -15.19 12.84
C GLU A 109 -8.28 -13.71 12.51
N ALA A 110 -7.27 -13.02 13.05
CA ALA A 110 -6.98 -11.63 12.67
C ALA A 110 -6.76 -11.49 11.15
N ASN A 111 -6.07 -12.47 10.54
CA ASN A 111 -5.82 -12.49 9.10
C ASN A 111 -7.11 -12.73 8.31
N ARG A 112 -7.93 -13.71 8.74
CA ARG A 112 -9.23 -13.97 8.11
C ARG A 112 -10.15 -12.76 8.16
N ALA A 113 -10.23 -12.08 9.31
CA ALA A 113 -10.99 -10.84 9.44
C ALA A 113 -10.50 -9.77 8.45
N TYR A 114 -9.17 -9.59 8.34
CA TYR A 114 -8.58 -8.68 7.36
C TYR A 114 -8.93 -9.07 5.92
N ASP A 115 -8.81 -10.35 5.57
CA ASP A 115 -9.07 -10.87 4.22
C ASP A 115 -10.55 -10.74 3.81
N ARG A 116 -11.48 -10.73 4.78
CA ARG A 116 -12.92 -10.46 4.57
C ARG A 116 -13.24 -8.97 4.40
N GLY A 117 -12.30 -8.08 4.73
CA GLY A 117 -12.54 -6.64 4.79
C GLY A 117 -13.12 -6.16 6.13
N ASP A 118 -13.19 -7.04 7.13
CA ASP A 118 -13.63 -6.72 8.50
C ASP A 118 -12.47 -6.04 9.26
N TYR A 119 -12.07 -4.85 8.81
CA TYR A 119 -10.86 -4.17 9.29
C TYR A 119 -10.90 -3.82 10.77
N ASP A 120 -12.08 -3.49 11.32
CA ASP A 120 -12.24 -3.21 12.75
C ASP A 120 -12.01 -4.47 13.59
N GLU A 121 -12.60 -5.60 13.21
CA GLU A 121 -12.37 -6.89 13.88
C GLU A 121 -10.90 -7.30 13.78
N ALA A 122 -10.29 -7.16 12.60
CA ALA A 122 -8.88 -7.45 12.39
C ALA A 122 -7.98 -6.63 13.33
N LYS A 123 -8.24 -5.32 13.49
CA LYS A 123 -7.52 -4.44 14.43
C LYS A 123 -7.76 -4.84 15.88
N THR A 124 -8.98 -5.20 16.26
CA THR A 124 -9.30 -5.63 17.64
C THR A 124 -8.51 -6.88 18.02
N ILE A 125 -8.46 -7.89 17.14
CA ILE A 125 -7.72 -9.12 17.40
C ILE A 125 -6.21 -8.85 17.37
N ALA A 126 -5.72 -8.13 16.35
CA ALA A 126 -4.30 -7.81 16.22
C ALA A 126 -3.77 -6.96 17.40
N SER A 127 -4.52 -5.97 17.86
CA SER A 127 -4.12 -5.14 19.02
C SER A 127 -3.99 -5.97 20.31
N ARG A 128 -4.95 -6.88 20.57
CA ARG A 128 -4.87 -7.81 21.71
C ARG A 128 -3.63 -8.70 21.63
N LEU A 129 -3.32 -9.20 20.44
CA LEU A 129 -2.12 -10.01 20.20
C LEU A 129 -0.83 -9.21 20.42
N LEU A 130 -0.78 -7.98 19.94
CA LEU A 130 0.38 -7.08 20.07
C LEU A 130 0.64 -6.62 21.51
N THR A 131 -0.37 -6.60 22.38
CA THR A 131 -0.15 -6.36 23.83
C THR A 131 0.79 -7.40 24.43
N ARG A 132 0.76 -8.64 23.94
CA ARG A 132 1.61 -9.74 24.43
C ARG A 132 2.84 -9.97 23.55
N LEU A 133 2.71 -9.70 22.26
CA LEU A 133 3.75 -9.93 21.24
C LEU A 133 4.00 -8.63 20.45
N PRO A 134 4.58 -7.59 21.08
CA PRO A 134 4.65 -6.24 20.50
C PRO A 134 5.47 -6.13 19.22
N SER A 135 6.35 -7.11 18.98
CA SER A 135 7.19 -7.21 17.77
C SER A 135 6.63 -8.18 16.72
N ASN A 136 5.42 -8.72 16.90
CA ASN A 136 4.83 -9.64 15.93
C ASN A 136 4.55 -8.92 14.61
N VAL A 137 5.43 -9.12 13.64
CA VAL A 137 5.39 -8.44 12.34
C VAL A 137 4.09 -8.71 11.60
N ARG A 138 3.54 -9.93 11.66
CA ARG A 138 2.26 -10.27 11.00
C ARG A 138 1.13 -9.39 11.52
N MET A 139 1.01 -9.25 12.84
CA MET A 139 -0.04 -8.43 13.46
C MET A 139 0.20 -6.94 13.25
N LEU A 140 1.46 -6.48 13.31
CA LEU A 140 1.80 -5.10 12.96
C LEU A 140 1.40 -4.76 11.51
N ARG A 141 1.63 -5.68 10.57
CA ARG A 141 1.24 -5.48 9.17
C ARG A 141 -0.28 -5.37 8.99
N ILE A 142 -1.05 -6.17 9.73
CA ILE A 142 -2.52 -6.09 9.74
C ILE A 142 -2.95 -4.72 10.27
N MET A 143 -2.43 -4.30 11.44
CA MET A 143 -2.72 -2.99 12.03
C MET A 143 -2.45 -1.86 11.05
N VAL A 144 -1.25 -1.82 10.44
CA VAL A 144 -0.91 -0.78 9.46
C VAL A 144 -1.87 -0.80 8.28
N SER A 145 -2.09 -1.96 7.67
CA SER A 145 -2.87 -2.04 6.44
C SER A 145 -4.34 -1.71 6.67
N ALA A 146 -4.93 -2.22 7.76
CA ALA A 146 -6.32 -1.98 8.14
C ALA A 146 -6.55 -0.50 8.44
N SER A 147 -5.67 0.11 9.24
CA SER A 147 -5.72 1.54 9.55
C SER A 147 -5.47 2.45 8.34
N CYS A 148 -4.78 1.96 7.31
CA CYS A 148 -4.69 2.71 6.07
C CYS A 148 -6.02 2.68 5.29
N VAL A 149 -6.78 1.58 5.35
CA VAL A 149 -8.05 1.48 4.62
C VAL A 149 -9.15 2.36 5.22
N ASP A 150 -9.21 2.46 6.54
CA ASP A 150 -10.21 3.27 7.25
C ASP A 150 -9.81 4.74 7.46
N GLY A 151 -8.59 5.12 7.06
CA GLY A 151 -8.08 6.49 7.19
C GLY A 151 -7.50 6.83 8.57
N ASP A 152 -7.34 5.88 9.48
CA ASP A 152 -6.67 6.06 10.77
C ASP A 152 -5.15 6.16 10.61
N ALA A 153 -4.69 7.31 10.10
CA ALA A 153 -3.28 7.59 9.87
C ALA A 153 -2.44 7.52 11.15
N ALA A 154 -3.04 7.83 12.32
CA ALA A 154 -2.33 7.81 13.60
C ALA A 154 -1.97 6.37 14.02
N THR A 155 -2.93 5.46 13.99
CA THR A 155 -2.69 4.05 14.31
C THR A 155 -1.80 3.38 13.25
N ALA A 156 -1.98 3.75 11.98
CA ALA A 156 -1.12 3.29 10.90
C ALA A 156 0.35 3.68 11.16
N GLN A 157 0.61 4.95 11.47
CA GLN A 157 1.96 5.46 11.77
C GLN A 157 2.59 4.76 13.00
N ALA A 158 1.82 4.63 14.09
CA ALA A 158 2.31 4.02 15.33
C ALA A 158 2.69 2.55 15.15
N SER A 159 1.94 1.81 14.34
CA SER A 159 2.22 0.41 14.03
C SER A 159 3.34 0.27 13.00
N TYR A 160 3.40 1.17 12.01
CA TYR A 160 4.42 1.23 10.98
C TYR A 160 5.82 1.41 11.56
N ALA A 161 5.98 2.30 12.54
CA ALA A 161 7.26 2.58 13.18
C ALA A 161 7.90 1.36 13.87
N LYS A 162 7.10 0.33 14.18
CA LYS A 162 7.55 -0.92 14.82
C LYS A 162 7.92 -2.00 13.81
N LEU A 163 7.59 -1.82 12.53
CA LEU A 163 7.90 -2.79 11.49
C LEU A 163 9.39 -2.79 11.14
N PRO A 164 9.97 -3.93 10.73
CA PRO A 164 11.29 -3.99 10.13
C PRO A 164 11.37 -3.17 8.81
N PRO A 165 12.55 -2.73 8.37
CA PRO A 165 12.70 -1.86 7.19
C PRO A 165 12.09 -2.43 5.89
N ALA A 166 12.23 -3.74 5.67
CA ALA A 166 11.64 -4.40 4.50
C ALA A 166 10.09 -4.28 4.49
N ASP A 167 9.49 -4.33 5.67
CA ASP A 167 8.04 -4.25 5.85
C ASP A 167 7.51 -2.83 5.79
N GLN A 168 8.28 -1.90 6.33
CA GLN A 168 8.04 -0.47 6.14
C GLN A 168 8.03 -0.09 4.65
N ALA A 169 9.00 -0.58 3.87
CA ALA A 169 9.03 -0.31 2.43
C ALA A 169 7.76 -0.82 1.72
N GLN A 170 7.32 -2.03 2.01
CA GLN A 170 6.08 -2.57 1.43
C GLN A 170 4.84 -1.81 1.90
N MET A 171 4.78 -1.42 3.18
CA MET A 171 3.63 -0.70 3.73
C MET A 171 3.51 0.71 3.17
N ARG A 172 4.61 1.43 2.92
CA ARG A 172 4.56 2.73 2.22
C ARG A 172 3.82 2.63 0.89
N ILE A 173 4.17 1.63 0.07
CA ILE A 173 3.54 1.43 -1.24
C ILE A 173 2.06 1.07 -1.08
N ARG A 174 1.74 0.13 -0.18
CA ARG A 174 0.35 -0.29 0.05
C ARG A 174 -0.53 0.79 0.64
N CYS A 175 -0.04 1.63 1.52
CA CYS A 175 -0.84 2.66 2.19
C CYS A 175 -1.04 3.91 1.33
N ALA A 176 -0.10 4.20 0.42
CA ALA A 176 -0.22 5.31 -0.51
C ALA A 176 -1.50 5.25 -1.37
N ARG A 177 -1.99 4.05 -1.71
CA ARG A 177 -3.25 3.87 -2.46
C ARG A 177 -4.50 4.33 -1.69
N PHE A 178 -4.39 4.50 -0.37
CA PHE A 178 -5.45 4.99 0.50
C PHE A 178 -5.19 6.43 0.98
N GLY A 179 -4.20 7.13 0.41
CA GLY A 179 -3.85 8.50 0.82
C GLY A 179 -3.07 8.59 2.13
N VAL A 180 -2.69 7.46 2.74
CA VAL A 180 -1.84 7.45 3.94
C VAL A 180 -0.38 7.34 3.53
N SER A 181 0.43 8.30 3.97
CA SER A 181 1.87 8.33 3.75
C SER A 181 2.63 8.23 5.07
N PHE A 182 3.81 7.62 5.02
CA PHE A 182 4.71 7.51 6.16
C PHE A 182 5.99 8.31 5.89
N PRO A 183 6.66 8.81 6.94
CA PRO A 183 7.99 9.39 6.81
C PRO A 183 8.94 8.46 6.05
N GLY A 184 9.80 9.05 5.22
CA GLY A 184 10.85 8.33 4.51
C GLY A 184 11.88 7.70 5.46
N PRO A 185 12.75 6.81 4.95
CA PRO A 185 13.95 6.43 5.68
C PRO A 185 14.80 7.66 6.02
#